data_AF-A0A6F8V470-F1
#
_entry.id   AF-A0A6F8V470-F1
#
_cell.length_a   1.000
_cell.length_b   1.000
_cell.length_c   1.000
_cell.angle_alpha   90.00
_cell.angle_beta   90.00
_cell.angle_gamma   90.00
#
_symmetry.space_group_name_H-M   'P 1'
#
loop_
_entity.id
_entity.type
_entity.pdbx_description
1 polymer ?
#
loop_
_entity_poly.entity_id
_entity_poly.type
_entity_poly.pdbx_seq_one_letter_code
_entity_poly.pdbx_strand_id
1 'polypeptide(L)' 'MRVARLAFLGPPGAGKGTQASLLSKRLGAAHLSTGAMLRAMAATDTDLGREVRGRIEGGGFVRHSGIRG' A
#
# COMPACT_ATOMS: atom_id res chain seq x y z
N MET A 1 2.96 -23.62 -13.65
CA MET A 1 2.50 -23.18 -12.31
C MET A 1 1.50 -22.04 -12.48
N ARG A 2 0.39 -22.04 -11.74
CA ARG A 2 -0.63 -20.99 -11.81
C ARG A 2 -0.36 -19.97 -10.71
N VAL A 3 -0.07 -18.72 -11.07
CA VAL A 3 0.19 -17.65 -10.10
C VAL A 3 -1.15 -17.16 -9.54
N ALA A 4 -1.33 -17.24 -8.23
CA ALA A 4 -2.51 -16.70 -7.56
C ALA A 4 -2.39 -15.16 -7.45
N ARG A 5 -3.43 -14.44 -7.88
CA ARG A 5 -3.56 -12.99 -7.71
C ARG A 5 -4.69 -12.71 -6.75
N LEU A 6 -4.37 -12.17 -5.57
CA LEU A 6 -5.30 -11.99 -4.47
C LEU A 6 -5.33 -10.52 -4.04
N ALA A 7 -6.52 -10.02 -3.75
CA ALA A 7 -6.73 -8.69 -3.20
C ALA A 7 -7.41 -8.81 -1.84
N PHE A 8 -6.86 -8.11 -0.83
CA PHE A 8 -7.41 -8.07 0.52
C PHE A 8 -8.08 -6.72 0.75
N LEU A 9 -9.39 -6.75 0.99
CA LEU A 9 -10.24 -5.57 1.22
C LEU A 9 -10.82 -5.59 2.64
N GLY A 10 -11.07 -4.41 3.22
CA GLY A 10 -11.60 -4.29 4.58
C GLY A 10 -11.07 -3.05 5.31
N PRO A 11 -11.67 -2.68 6.46
CA PRO A 11 -11.35 -1.43 7.15
C PRO A 11 -9.91 -1.40 7.70
N PRO A 12 -9.38 -0.21 8.04
CA PRO A 12 -8.14 -0.10 8.82
C PRO A 12 -8.18 -0.99 10.07
N GLY A 13 -7.06 -1.62 10.43
CA GLY A 13 -7.00 -2.54 11.59
C GLY A 13 -7.57 -3.95 11.38
N ALA A 14 -8.27 -4.25 10.27
CA ALA A 14 -8.86 -5.58 10.02
C ALA A 14 -7.87 -6.75 9.79
N GLY A 15 -6.56 -6.56 10.01
CA GLY A 15 -5.57 -7.63 9.87
C GLY A 15 -5.19 -8.02 8.44
N LYS A 16 -5.63 -7.26 7.42
CA LYS A 16 -5.35 -7.55 6.00
C LYS A 16 -3.86 -7.76 5.69
N GLY A 17 -3.00 -6.88 6.20
CA GLY A 17 -1.56 -6.96 5.98
C GLY A 17 -0.93 -8.19 6.62
N THR A 18 -1.44 -8.60 7.80
CA THR A 18 -1.02 -9.82 8.48
C THR A 18 -1.36 -11.04 7.64
N GLN A 19 -2.61 -11.14 7.17
CA GLN A 19 -3.06 -12.27 6.34
C GLN A 19 -2.34 -12.32 4.99
N ALA A 20 -2.16 -11.18 4.32
CA ALA A 20 -1.43 -11.11 3.05
C ALA A 20 0.04 -11.54 3.19
N SER A 21 0.71 -11.17 4.29
CA SER A 21 2.09 -11.59 4.59
C SER A 21 2.19 -13.12 4.82
N LEU A 22 1.28 -13.69 5.61
CA LEU A 22 1.24 -15.14 5.85
C LEU A 22 1.00 -15.92 4.55
N LEU A 23 0.06 -15.47 3.73
CA LEU A 23 -0.29 -16.15 2.49
C LEU A 23 0.80 -15.99 1.42
N SER A 24 1.45 -14.83 1.36
CA SER A 24 2.62 -14.59 0.50
C SER A 24 3.72 -15.61 0.76
N LYS A 25 4.08 -15.85 2.02
CA LYS A 25 5.07 -16.87 2.42
C LYS A 25 4.65 -18.28 2.01
N ARG A 26 3.37 -18.62 2.20
CA ARG A 26 2.83 -19.95 1.88
C ARG A 26 2.76 -20.21 0.37
N LEU A 27 2.43 -19.19 -0.42
CA LEU A 27 2.23 -19.31 -1.87
C LEU A 27 3.48 -18.97 -2.69
N GLY A 28 4.56 -18.48 -2.07
CA GLY A 28 5.71 -17.95 -2.78
C GLY A 28 5.37 -16.74 -3.66
N ALA A 29 4.35 -15.97 -3.29
CA ALA A 29 3.81 -14.86 -4.08
C ALA A 29 4.30 -13.51 -3.54
N ALA A 30 4.46 -12.53 -4.42
CA ALA A 30 4.82 -11.17 -4.02
C ALA A 30 3.70 -10.52 -3.19
N HIS A 31 4.06 -9.91 -2.06
CA HIS A 31 3.15 -9.11 -1.24
C HIS A 31 3.24 -7.64 -1.62
N LEU A 32 2.21 -7.13 -2.31
CA LEU A 32 2.11 -5.72 -2.68
C LEU A 32 1.13 -4.99 -1.74
N SER A 33 1.59 -3.94 -1.08
CA SER A 33 0.78 -3.14 -0.16
C SER A 33 0.85 -1.66 -0.55
N THR A 34 -0.21 -1.15 -1.16
CA THR A 34 -0.32 0.26 -1.53
C THR A 34 -0.18 1.17 -0.31
N GLY A 35 -0.76 0.80 0.82
CA GLY A 35 -0.62 1.56 2.07
C GLY A 35 0.83 1.63 2.57
N ALA A 36 1.59 0.54 2.47
CA ALA A 36 3.01 0.55 2.85
C ALA A 36 3.85 1.40 1.88
N MET A 37 3.60 1.27 0.58
CA MET A 37 4.28 2.06 -0.47
C MET A 37 4.02 3.57 -0.29
N LEU A 38 2.77 3.96 -0.03
CA LEU A 38 2.39 5.34 0.21
C LEU A 38 3.03 5.88 1.50
N ARG A 39 3.09 5.10 2.59
CA ARG A 39 3.79 5.50 3.82
C ARG A 39 5.30 5.64 3.63
N ALA A 40 5.92 4.76 2.85
CA ALA A 40 7.34 4.88 2.51
C ALA A 40 7.61 6.16 1.70
N MET A 41 6.75 6.47 0.72
CA MET A 41 6.84 7.71 -0.05
C MET A 41 6.59 8.94 0.83
N ALA A 42 5.62 8.88 1.74
CA ALA A 42 5.34 9.95 2.70
C ALA A 42 6.55 10.29 3.57
N ALA A 43 7.41 9.31 3.88
CA ALA A 43 8.60 9.51 4.69
C ALA A 43 9.74 10.24 3.94
N THR A 44 9.66 10.35 2.61
CA THR A 44 10.66 11.09 1.81
C THR A 44 10.45 12.59 1.93
N ASP A 45 11.53 13.37 1.87
CA ASP A 45 11.48 14.84 1.83
C ASP A 45 11.46 15.38 0.40
N THR A 46 10.55 14.85 -0.40
CA THR A 46 10.27 15.32 -1.76
C THR A 46 8.94 16.07 -1.78
N ASP A 47 8.68 16.89 -2.80
CA ASP A 47 7.37 17.54 -2.97
C ASP A 47 6.23 16.52 -2.95
N LEU A 48 6.43 15.40 -3.67
CA LEU A 48 5.48 14.29 -3.69
C LEU A 48 5.34 13.64 -2.31
N GLY A 49 6.45 13.42 -1.59
CA GLY A 49 6.43 12.86 -0.25
C GLY A 49 5.64 13.71 0.75
N ARG A 50 5.83 15.05 0.71
CA ARG A 50 5.07 16.00 1.54
C ARG A 50 3.59 16.02 1.19
N GLU A 51 3.24 16.01 -0.10
CA GLU A 51 1.84 15.93 -0.55
C GLU A 51 1.16 14.65 -0.06
N VAL A 52 1.84 13.50 -0.24
CA VAL A 52 1.33 12.19 0.18
C VAL A 52 1.15 12.14 1.70
N ARG A 53 2.12 12.68 2.47
CA ARG A 53 2.04 12.76 3.93
C ARG A 53 0.81 13.54 4.39
N GLY A 54 0.64 14.76 3.89
CA GLY A 54 -0.51 15.61 4.26
C GLY A 54 -1.86 14.94 3.96
N ARG A 55 -1.97 14.20 2.84
CA ARG A 55 -3.19 13.45 2.52
C ARG A 55 -3.45 12.27 3.46
N ILE A 56 -2.43 11.49 3.79
CA ILE A 56 -2.55 10.34 4.70
C ILE A 56 -2.93 10.81 6.11
N GLU A 57 -2.28 11.84 6.62
CA GLU A 57 -2.54 12.41 7.95
C GLU A 57 -3.96 12.99 8.06
N GLY A 58 -4.47 13.59 6.98
CA GLY A 58 -5.86 14.05 6.90
C GLY A 58 -6.91 12.95 6.70
N GLY A 59 -6.51 11.66 6.69
CA GLY A 59 -7.42 10.53 6.44
C GLY A 59 -7.97 10.47 5.01
N GLY A 60 -7.37 11.24 4.08
CA GLY A 60 -7.80 11.35 2.70
C GLY A 60 -7.18 10.29 1.79
N PHE A 61 -7.74 10.18 0.59
CA PHE A 61 -7.17 9.34 -0.47
C PHE A 61 -6.06 10.08 -1.22
N VAL A 62 -4.97 9.38 -1.49
CA VAL A 62 -3.91 9.87 -2.39
C VAL A 62 -4.41 9.69 -3.83
N ARG A 63 -4.69 10.80 -4.52
CA ARG A 63 -5.07 10.78 -5.94
C ARG A 63 -3.82 10.74 -6.84
N HIS A 64 -3.99 10.13 -8.01
CA HIS A 64 -2.94 9.89 -9.00
C HIS A 64 -2.52 11.15 -9.83
N SER A 65 -2.75 12.38 -9.36
CA SER A 65 -2.56 13.58 -10.20
C SER A 65 -1.10 13.90 -10.59
N GLY A 66 -0.09 13.17 -10.10
CA GLY A 66 1.33 13.48 -10.34
C GLY A 66 2.27 12.30 -10.63
N ILE A 67 1.79 11.05 -10.66
CA ILE A 67 2.65 9.89 -10.96
C ILE A 67 2.48 9.57 -12.45
N ARG A 68 3.24 10.23 -13.32
CA ARG A 68 3.33 9.79 -14.72
C ARG A 68 4.05 8.44 -14.74
N GLY A 69 3.43 7.46 -15.40
CA GLY A 69 4.04 6.16 -15.69
C GLY A 69 5.20 6.29 -16.66
#